data_AF-A0A9D2BNY3-F1
#
_entry.id   AF-A0A9D2BNY3-F1
#
_cell.length_a   1.000
_cell.length_b   1.000
_cell.length_c   1.000
_cell.angle_alpha   90.00
_cell.angle_beta   90.00
_cell.angle_gamma   90.00
#
_symmetry.space_group_name_H-M   'P 1'
#
loop_
_entity.id
_entity.type
_entity.pdbx_description
1 polymer ?
#
loop_
_entity_poly.entity_id
_entity_poly.type
_entity_poly.pdbx_seq_one_letter_code
_entity_poly.pdbx_strand_id
1 'polypeptide(L)'
;MSDTITTLLRTCDTLKARLSGSRPLPIEALRKIEEAFNIEYTYESNRIEGNTLTLQETELVVNKGIHPFIDGNGRTSRLLMNLYLLRNGYTLVNLRGSNEAKLAYYNALETSHMDKRPEAFQRLVAEAEIASLERYLSVLGEHT
;
A
#
# COMPACT_ATOMS: atom_id res chain seq x y z
N MET A 1 20.88 -3.08 -0.64
CA MET A 1 19.61 -3.81 -0.42
C MET A 1 19.94 -5.20 0.09
N SER A 2 19.26 -5.67 1.14
CA SER A 2 19.38 -7.07 1.60
C SER A 2 18.86 -8.03 0.52
N ASP A 3 19.50 -9.19 0.32
CA ASP A 3 19.06 -10.20 -0.67
C ASP A 3 17.58 -10.59 -0.54
N THR A 4 17.03 -10.50 0.68
CA THR A 4 15.63 -10.76 0.98
C THR A 4 14.69 -9.75 0.33
N ILE A 5 14.99 -8.44 0.36
CA ILE A 5 14.06 -7.44 -0.20
C ILE A 5 14.03 -7.50 -1.72
N THR A 6 15.18 -7.71 -2.36
CA THR A 6 15.27 -7.89 -3.81
C THR A 6 14.42 -9.06 -4.28
N THR A 7 14.40 -10.15 -3.50
CA THR A 7 13.57 -11.32 -3.80
C THR A 7 12.08 -11.00 -3.73
N LEU A 8 11.63 -10.28 -2.69
CA LEU A 8 10.23 -9.87 -2.54
C LEU A 8 9.78 -8.95 -3.69
N LEU A 9 10.58 -7.95 -4.03
CA LEU A 9 10.26 -7.02 -5.13
C LEU A 9 10.11 -7.76 -6.47
N ARG A 10 11.00 -8.73 -6.75
CA ARG A 10 10.90 -9.57 -7.95
C ARG A 10 9.62 -10.43 -7.95
N THR A 11 9.21 -10.92 -6.79
CA THR A 11 7.94 -11.64 -6.64
C THR A 11 6.75 -10.72 -6.96
N CYS A 12 6.74 -9.49 -6.43
CA CYS A 12 5.72 -8.49 -6.78
C CYS A 12 5.62 -8.27 -8.29
N ASP A 13 6.76 -8.08 -8.96
CA ASP A 13 6.80 -7.84 -10.41
C ASP A 13 6.29 -9.04 -11.20
N THR A 14 6.62 -10.26 -10.75
CA THR A 14 6.14 -11.50 -11.37
C THR A 14 4.63 -11.64 -11.25
N LEU A 15 4.08 -11.43 -10.05
CA LEU A 15 2.64 -11.53 -9.80
C LEU A 15 1.86 -10.41 -10.51
N LYS A 16 2.41 -9.19 -10.53
CA LYS A 16 1.85 -8.08 -11.30
C LYS A 16 1.80 -8.39 -12.80
N ALA A 17 2.86 -8.96 -13.36
CA ALA A 17 2.90 -9.34 -14.77
C ALA A 17 1.85 -10.41 -15.08
N ARG A 18 1.66 -11.40 -14.19
CA ARG A 18 0.59 -12.39 -14.29
C ARG A 18 -0.79 -11.73 -14.30
N LEU A 19 -1.09 -10.93 -13.28
CA LEU A 19 -2.38 -10.21 -13.18
C LEU A 19 -2.64 -9.31 -14.40
N SER A 20 -1.59 -8.71 -14.95
CA SER A 20 -1.68 -7.90 -16.17
C SER A 20 -1.99 -8.74 -17.40
N GLY A 21 -1.43 -9.95 -17.49
CA GLY A 21 -1.71 -10.92 -18.55
C GLY A 21 -3.13 -11.49 -18.53
N SER A 22 -3.76 -11.56 -17.35
CA SER A 22 -5.15 -12.01 -17.19
C SER A 22 -6.19 -10.95 -17.57
N ARG A 23 -5.76 -9.77 -18.06
CA ARG A 23 -6.67 -8.70 -18.51
C ARG A 23 -7.23 -9.00 -19.92
N PRO A 24 -8.49 -8.61 -20.23
CA PRO A 24 -9.41 -7.86 -19.38
C PRO A 24 -10.00 -8.73 -18.26
N LEU A 25 -10.10 -8.15 -17.06
CA LEU A 25 -10.65 -8.86 -15.91
C LEU A 25 -12.17 -9.06 -16.07
N PRO A 26 -12.75 -10.16 -15.56
CA PRO A 26 -14.19 -10.36 -15.54
C PRO A 26 -14.90 -9.19 -14.84
N ILE A 27 -16.06 -8.79 -15.35
CA ILE A 27 -16.84 -7.65 -14.83
C ILE A 27 -17.15 -7.83 -13.32
N GLU A 28 -17.45 -9.05 -12.89
CA GLU A 28 -17.71 -9.32 -11.47
C GLU A 28 -16.46 -9.16 -10.58
N ALA A 29 -15.28 -9.49 -11.10
CA ALA A 29 -14.03 -9.24 -10.38
C ALA A 29 -13.77 -7.73 -10.28
N LEU A 30 -14.00 -6.99 -11.37
CA LEU A 30 -13.88 -5.52 -11.39
C LEU A 30 -14.83 -4.86 -10.38
N ARG A 31 -16.09 -5.28 -10.33
CA ARG A 31 -17.07 -4.73 -9.38
C ARG A 31 -16.64 -4.94 -7.93
N LYS A 32 -16.15 -6.14 -7.59
CA LYS A 32 -15.64 -6.43 -6.23
C LYS A 32 -14.41 -5.58 -5.89
N ILE A 33 -13.52 -5.37 -6.85
CA ILE A 33 -12.34 -4.51 -6.69
C ILE A 33 -12.77 -3.06 -6.45
N GLU A 34 -13.71 -2.56 -7.25
CA GLU A 34 -14.25 -1.21 -7.14
C GLU A 34 -14.97 -0.99 -5.79
N GLU A 35 -15.79 -1.94 -5.35
CA GLU A 35 -16.44 -1.91 -4.04
C GLU A 35 -15.42 -1.86 -2.89
N ALA A 36 -14.41 -2.73 -2.93
CA ALA A 36 -13.34 -2.75 -1.92
C ALA A 36 -12.56 -1.42 -1.91
N PHE A 37 -12.22 -0.89 -3.09
CA PHE A 37 -11.57 0.41 -3.22
C PHE A 37 -12.43 1.54 -2.64
N ASN A 38 -13.71 1.60 -3.01
CA ASN A 38 -14.62 2.64 -2.56
C ASN A 38 -14.78 2.62 -1.04
N ILE A 39 -14.92 1.43 -0.43
CA ILE A 39 -14.99 1.29 1.03
C ILE A 39 -13.72 1.79 1.70
N GLU A 40 -12.55 1.33 1.25
CA GLU A 40 -11.27 1.66 1.88
C GLU A 40 -10.90 3.14 1.68
N TYR A 41 -11.12 3.67 0.46
CA TYR A 41 -10.88 5.07 0.12
C TYR A 41 -11.81 5.99 0.90
N THR A 42 -13.11 5.68 0.95
CA THR A 42 -14.08 6.48 1.72
C THR A 42 -13.75 6.47 3.21
N TYR A 43 -13.38 5.30 3.76
CA TYR A 43 -13.00 5.21 5.17
C TYR A 43 -11.73 6.01 5.49
N GLU A 44 -10.68 5.90 4.68
CA GLU A 44 -9.46 6.69 4.89
C GLU A 44 -9.70 8.19 4.68
N SER A 45 -10.53 8.57 3.69
CA SER A 45 -10.87 9.96 3.35
C SER A 45 -11.77 10.64 4.38
N ASN A 46 -12.82 9.97 4.88
CA ASN A 46 -13.70 10.55 5.90
C ASN A 46 -12.96 10.75 7.22
N ARG A 47 -11.99 9.88 7.53
CA ARG A 47 -11.08 10.10 8.66
C ARG A 47 -10.08 11.24 8.43
N ILE A 48 -9.94 11.73 7.21
CA ILE A 48 -9.04 12.84 6.84
C ILE A 48 -9.76 14.18 6.83
N GLU A 49 -11.10 14.24 6.95
CA GLU A 49 -11.98 15.42 6.74
C GLU A 49 -11.66 16.71 7.55
N GLY A 50 -10.58 16.72 8.35
CA GLY A 50 -9.98 17.92 8.96
C GLY A 50 -8.56 18.27 8.46
N ASN A 51 -8.09 17.73 7.33
CA ASN A 51 -6.72 17.88 6.83
C ASN A 51 -6.63 18.96 5.72
N THR A 52 -5.74 19.93 5.90
CA THR A 52 -5.56 21.11 5.03
C THR A 52 -4.16 21.21 4.38
N LEU A 53 -3.54 20.09 3.95
CA LEU A 53 -2.22 20.20 3.28
C LEU A 53 -2.26 21.04 2.01
N THR A 54 -1.28 21.92 1.92
CA THR A 54 -0.81 22.49 0.67
C THR A 54 -0.02 21.44 -0.12
N LEU A 55 0.17 21.68 -1.43
CA LEU A 55 0.97 20.83 -2.30
C LEU A 55 2.41 20.65 -1.78
N GLN A 56 2.97 21.73 -1.21
CA GLN A 56 4.32 21.71 -0.64
C GLN A 56 4.39 20.88 0.64
N GLU A 57 3.40 20.97 1.52
CA GLU A 57 3.38 20.12 2.72
C GLU A 57 3.14 18.65 2.37
N THR A 58 2.36 18.37 1.31
CA THR A 58 2.21 17.03 0.73
C THR A 58 3.56 16.51 0.23
N GLU A 59 4.33 17.34 -0.49
CA GLU A 59 5.67 16.99 -0.93
C GLU A 59 6.61 16.69 0.24
N LEU A 60 6.55 17.49 1.31
CA LEU A 60 7.35 17.28 2.51
C LEU A 60 6.98 15.98 3.26
N VAL A 61 5.69 15.62 3.27
CA VAL A 61 5.23 14.33 3.81
C VAL A 61 5.76 13.17 2.97
N VAL A 62 5.56 13.22 1.64
CA VAL A 62 5.94 12.14 0.71
C VAL A 62 7.45 11.95 0.65
N ASN A 63 8.19 13.03 0.48
CA ASN A 63 9.61 12.98 0.12
C ASN A 63 10.54 13.18 1.31
N LYS A 64 10.08 13.86 2.37
CA LYS A 64 10.92 14.18 3.54
C LYS A 64 10.45 13.51 4.82
N GLY A 65 9.33 12.77 4.77
CA GLY A 65 8.82 12.03 5.92
C GLY A 65 8.46 12.94 7.09
N ILE A 66 8.13 14.21 6.83
CA ILE A 66 7.74 15.16 7.87
C ILE A 66 6.29 14.85 8.27
N HIS A 67 5.98 14.95 9.57
CA HIS A 67 4.63 14.78 10.13
C HIS A 67 3.97 16.16 10.36
N PRO A 68 3.38 16.80 9.33
CA PRO A 68 2.83 18.14 9.43
C PRO A 68 1.54 18.23 10.25
N PHE A 69 0.89 17.10 10.57
CA PHE A 69 -0.35 17.11 11.35
C PHE A 69 -0.16 16.76 12.81
N ILE A 70 -1.07 17.30 13.63
CA ILE A 70 -1.33 16.84 14.99
C ILE A 70 -1.88 15.40 14.98
N ASP A 71 -2.74 15.04 14.02
CA ASP A 71 -3.23 13.68 13.79
C ASP A 71 -3.44 13.42 12.28
N GLY A 72 -3.25 12.18 11.83
CA GLY A 72 -3.60 11.73 10.48
C GLY A 72 -2.46 11.53 9.49
N ASN A 73 -1.22 11.77 9.89
CA ASN A 73 -0.03 11.52 9.07
C ASN A 73 -0.05 10.11 8.47
N GLY A 74 -0.32 9.09 9.30
CA GLY A 74 -0.39 7.71 8.83
C GLY A 74 -1.50 7.44 7.80
N ARG A 75 -2.62 8.17 7.83
CA ARG A 75 -3.71 8.03 6.85
C ARG A 75 -3.29 8.60 5.50
N THR A 76 -2.77 9.82 5.51
CA THR A 76 -2.28 10.50 4.31
C THR A 76 -1.14 9.71 3.67
N SER A 77 -0.19 9.20 4.47
CA SER A 77 0.89 8.34 3.96
C SER A 77 0.38 7.06 3.29
N ARG A 78 -0.62 6.38 3.87
CA ARG A 78 -1.21 5.18 3.25
C ARG A 78 -1.95 5.49 1.95
N LEU A 79 -2.70 6.59 1.89
CA LEU A 79 -3.37 7.02 0.66
C LEU A 79 -2.34 7.35 -0.44
N LEU A 80 -1.30 8.11 -0.11
CA LEU A 80 -0.24 8.47 -1.05
C LEU A 80 0.54 7.25 -1.54
N MET A 81 0.86 6.31 -0.63
CA MET A 81 1.48 5.03 -0.97
C MET A 81 0.61 4.23 -1.93
N ASN A 82 -0.68 4.04 -1.62
CA ASN A 82 -1.61 3.30 -2.48
C ASN A 82 -1.82 4.00 -3.83
N LEU A 83 -1.89 5.33 -3.86
CA LEU A 83 -1.95 6.09 -5.11
C LEU A 83 -0.72 5.83 -5.98
N TYR A 84 0.47 5.80 -5.38
CA TYR A 84 1.71 5.53 -6.11
C TYR A 84 1.76 4.09 -6.64
N LEU A 85 1.34 3.10 -5.85
CA LEU A 85 1.23 1.70 -6.27
C LEU A 85 0.28 1.55 -7.47
N LEU A 86 -0.93 2.10 -7.37
CA LEU A 86 -1.93 2.05 -8.43
C LEU A 86 -1.44 2.72 -9.72
N ARG A 87 -0.77 3.88 -9.63
CA ARG A 87 -0.16 4.56 -10.80
C ARG A 87 0.87 3.70 -11.51
N ASN A 88 1.55 2.81 -10.79
CA ASN A 88 2.54 1.89 -11.34
C ASN A 88 1.96 0.52 -11.70
N GLY A 89 0.64 0.33 -11.63
CA GLY A 89 -0.04 -0.92 -12.01
C GLY A 89 0.03 -2.02 -10.95
N TYR A 90 0.36 -1.68 -9.71
CA TYR A 90 0.21 -2.54 -8.53
C TYR A 90 -1.20 -2.39 -7.94
N THR A 91 -1.51 -3.18 -6.92
CA THR A 91 -2.84 -3.22 -6.31
C THR A 91 -2.95 -2.30 -5.09
N LEU A 92 -4.17 -2.20 -4.54
CA LEU A 92 -4.36 -1.61 -3.21
C LEU A 92 -3.81 -2.54 -2.14
N VAL A 93 -3.01 -1.96 -1.26
CA VAL A 93 -2.43 -2.63 -0.11
C VAL A 93 -3.13 -2.15 1.16
N ASN A 94 -3.69 -3.11 1.86
CA ASN A 94 -4.21 -2.90 3.20
C ASN A 94 -3.15 -3.29 4.23
N LEU A 95 -2.61 -2.29 4.93
CA LEU A 95 -1.64 -2.46 6.02
C LEU A 95 -2.32 -2.62 7.39
N ARG A 96 -3.65 -2.67 7.45
CA ARG A 96 -4.40 -2.96 8.66
C ARG A 96 -4.67 -4.46 8.77
N GLY A 97 -3.86 -5.09 9.60
CA GLY A 97 -4.14 -6.42 10.15
C GLY A 97 -4.52 -6.34 11.64
N SER A 98 -4.27 -7.46 12.31
CA SER A 98 -4.38 -7.60 13.76
C SER A 98 -3.57 -6.54 14.52
N ASN A 99 -3.75 -6.46 15.84
CA ASN A 99 -3.04 -5.49 16.67
C ASN A 99 -1.51 -5.59 16.49
N GLU A 100 -1.02 -6.80 16.22
CA GLU A 100 0.39 -7.12 15.95
C GLU A 100 0.88 -6.51 14.64
N ALA A 101 0.07 -6.56 13.57
CA ALA A 101 0.42 -5.96 12.27
C ALA A 101 0.46 -4.42 12.34
N LYS A 102 -0.44 -3.82 13.11
CA LYS A 102 -0.40 -2.37 13.38
C LYS A 102 0.86 -1.99 14.14
N LEU A 103 1.24 -2.77 15.15
CA LEU A 103 2.45 -2.53 15.93
C LEU A 103 3.70 -2.67 15.05
N ALA A 104 3.75 -3.70 14.20
CA ALA A 104 4.84 -3.89 13.23
C ALA A 104 4.95 -2.71 12.25
N TYR A 105 3.81 -2.19 11.76
CA TYR A 105 3.78 -1.00 10.93
C TYR A 105 4.33 0.24 11.64
N TYR A 106 3.90 0.51 12.88
CA TYR A 106 4.42 1.65 13.64
C TYR A 106 5.91 1.52 13.95
N ASN A 107 6.36 0.33 14.36
CA ASN A 107 7.79 0.07 14.61
C ASN A 107 8.63 0.24 13.34
N ALA A 108 8.14 -0.23 12.18
CA ALA A 108 8.82 -0.08 10.90
C ALA A 108 8.92 1.38 10.46
N LEU A 109 7.86 2.16 10.67
CA LEU A 109 7.89 3.61 10.42
C LEU A 109 8.88 4.33 11.33
N GLU A 110 8.81 4.09 12.63
CA GLU A 110 9.69 4.72 13.61
C GLU A 110 11.17 4.42 13.33
N THR A 111 11.48 3.16 13.04
CA THR A 111 12.83 2.72 12.62
C THR A 111 13.26 3.38 11.30
N SER A 112 12.36 3.50 10.32
CA SER A 112 12.68 4.14 9.05
C SER A 112 12.95 5.64 9.18
N HIS A 113 12.21 6.34 10.05
CA HIS A 113 12.36 7.78 10.27
C HIS A 113 13.57 8.12 11.14
N MET A 114 13.81 7.36 12.21
CA MET A 114 14.90 7.62 13.15
C MET A 114 16.25 7.14 12.61
N ASP A 115 16.30 5.94 12.01
CA ASP A 115 17.57 5.31 11.61
C ASP A 115 17.89 5.44 10.11
N LYS A 116 17.03 6.11 9.32
CA LYS A 116 17.11 6.21 7.85
C LYS A 116 17.22 4.85 7.16
N ARG A 117 16.60 3.82 7.73
CA ARG A 117 16.59 2.44 7.22
C ARG A 117 15.20 2.06 6.70
N PRO A 118 14.89 2.33 5.43
CA PRO A 118 13.56 2.08 4.87
C PRO A 118 13.27 0.58 4.66
N GLU A 119 14.26 -0.30 4.83
CA GLU A 119 14.15 -1.71 4.45
C GLU A 119 13.02 -2.44 5.18
N ALA A 120 12.78 -2.13 6.45
CA ALA A 120 11.69 -2.73 7.23
C ALA A 120 10.31 -2.32 6.67
N PHE A 121 10.15 -1.03 6.34
CA PHE A 121 8.93 -0.52 5.75
C PHE A 121 8.73 -1.06 4.32
N GLN A 122 9.78 -1.08 3.51
CA GLN A 122 9.76 -1.64 2.15
C GLN A 122 9.37 -3.12 2.17
N ARG A 123 9.90 -3.91 3.11
CA ARG A 123 9.52 -5.31 3.29
C ARG A 123 8.04 -5.45 3.61
N LEU A 124 7.55 -4.68 4.59
CA LEU A 124 6.15 -4.71 5.02
C LEU A 124 5.20 -4.37 3.87
N VAL A 125 5.55 -3.37 3.05
CA VAL A 125 4.76 -3.02 1.87
C VAL A 125 4.82 -4.11 0.80
N ALA A 126 6.01 -4.67 0.53
CA ALA A 126 6.17 -5.72 -0.47
C ALA A 126 5.40 -7.01 -0.10
N GLU A 127 5.47 -7.44 1.17
CA GLU A 127 4.71 -8.60 1.66
C GLU A 127 3.20 -8.39 1.55
N ALA A 128 2.73 -7.20 1.92
CA ALA A 128 1.32 -6.88 1.85
C ALA A 128 0.82 -6.73 0.39
N GLU A 129 1.66 -6.27 -0.53
CA GLU A 129 1.38 -6.24 -1.98
C GLU A 129 1.33 -7.64 -2.58
N ILE A 130 2.28 -8.53 -2.24
CA ILE A 130 2.24 -9.94 -2.67
C ILE A 130 0.92 -10.57 -2.25
N ALA A 131 0.55 -10.44 -0.97
CA ALA A 131 -0.71 -10.96 -0.46
C ALA A 131 -1.94 -10.37 -1.19
N SER A 132 -1.85 -9.12 -1.64
CA SER A 132 -2.93 -8.48 -2.40
C SER A 132 -3.03 -8.99 -3.83
N LEU A 133 -1.91 -9.10 -4.53
CA LEU A 133 -1.85 -9.67 -5.88
C LEU A 133 -2.35 -11.12 -5.90
N GLU A 134 -1.96 -11.93 -4.92
CA GLU A 134 -2.44 -13.31 -4.77
C GLU A 134 -3.95 -13.36 -4.55
N ARG A 135 -4.52 -12.48 -3.72
CA ARG A 135 -5.98 -12.37 -3.55
C ARG A 135 -6.66 -12.05 -4.88
N TYR A 136 -6.13 -11.10 -5.64
CA TYR A 136 -6.70 -10.75 -6.96
C TYR A 136 -6.66 -11.95 -7.91
N LEU A 137 -5.52 -12.64 -8.02
CA LEU A 137 -5.38 -13.84 -8.86
C LEU A 137 -6.34 -14.96 -8.43
N SER A 138 -6.54 -15.15 -7.12
CA SER A 138 -7.47 -16.16 -6.59
C SER A 138 -8.93 -15.88 -6.99
N VAL A 139 -9.34 -14.60 -7.02
CA VAL A 139 -10.68 -14.18 -7.46
C VAL A 139 -10.90 -14.45 -8.95
N LEU A 140 -9.83 -14.46 -9.74
CA LEU A 140 -9.86 -14.77 -11.17
C LEU A 140 -9.88 -16.28 -11.47
N GLY A 141 -9.81 -17.14 -10.44
CA GLY A 141 -9.80 -18.59 -10.61
C GLY A 141 -8.44 -19.16 -11.03
N GLU A 142 -7.37 -18.35 -11.00
CA GLU A 142 -6.00 -18.85 -11.12
C GLU A 142 -5.57 -19.46 -9.78
N HIS A 143 -5.92 -20.73 -9.57
CA HIS A 143 -5.30 -21.52 -8.51
C HIS A 143 -3.91 -21.96 -8.98
N THR A 144 -2.86 -21.51 -8.28
CA THR A 144 -1.55 -22.20 -8.29
C THR A 144 -1.63 -23.51 -7.54
#